data_AF-A0A399VKL1-F1
#
_entry.id   AF-A0A399VKL1-F1
#
_cell.length_a   1.000
_cell.length_b   1.000
_cell.length_c   1.000
_cell.angle_alpha   90.00
_cell.angle_beta   90.00
_cell.angle_gamma   90.00
#
_symmetry.space_group_name_H-M   'P 1'
#
loop_
_entity.id
_entity.type
_entity.pdbx_description
1 polymer ?
#
loop_
_entity_poly.entity_id
_entity_poly.type
_entity_poly.pdbx_seq_one_letter_code
_entity_poly.pdbx_strand_id
1 'polypeptide(L)'
;MKTSKTVAKLLFVVGALVYLVGLWISCPLLSGKGYFLGVLMTATFGNYAYLRAEKRGQLDNFFTHICQLVALITIGLLFIGVLNAPINAYEMVIYPIAFFVCLFGQMRLFRSV
;
A
#
# COMPACT_ATOMS: atom_id res chain seq x y z
N MET A 1 -10.67 -23.82 1.15
CA MET A 1 -10.14 -22.73 0.27
C MET A 1 -10.96 -21.43 0.23
N LYS A 2 -12.28 -21.40 0.51
CA LYS A 2 -13.08 -20.14 0.48
C LYS A 2 -12.69 -19.12 1.55
N THR A 3 -12.39 -19.57 2.77
CA THR A 3 -12.11 -18.70 3.93
C THR A 3 -10.88 -17.80 3.76
N SER A 4 -9.83 -18.30 3.10
CA SER A 4 -8.60 -17.51 2.87
C SER A 4 -8.82 -16.31 1.95
N LYS A 5 -9.76 -16.40 1.00
CA LYS A 5 -10.07 -15.30 0.07
C LYS A 5 -10.80 -14.18 0.78
N THR A 6 -11.73 -14.53 1.66
CA THR A 6 -12.48 -13.55 2.47
C THR A 6 -11.55 -12.81 3.43
N VAL A 7 -10.63 -13.50 4.09
CA VAL A 7 -9.66 -12.90 5.02
C VAL A 7 -8.72 -11.92 4.30
N ALA A 8 -8.21 -12.29 3.12
CA ALA A 8 -7.34 -11.40 2.35
C ALA A 8 -8.07 -10.15 1.82
N LYS A 9 -9.33 -10.31 1.41
CA LYS A 9 -10.19 -9.20 1.00
C LYS A 9 -10.50 -8.27 2.17
N LEU A 10 -10.74 -8.84 3.36
CA LEU A 10 -10.95 -8.08 4.59
C LEU A 10 -9.69 -7.27 4.97
N LEU A 11 -8.50 -7.90 4.93
CA LEU A 11 -7.23 -7.23 5.23
C LEU A 11 -6.96 -6.03 4.32
N PHE A 12 -7.24 -6.17 3.02
CA PHE A 12 -7.11 -5.07 2.06
C PHE A 12 -8.10 -3.93 2.35
N VAL A 13 -9.38 -4.25 2.56
CA VAL A 13 -10.43 -3.26 2.82
C VAL A 13 -10.20 -2.55 4.16
N VAL A 14 -9.83 -3.29 5.20
CA VAL A 14 -9.52 -2.73 6.52
C VAL A 14 -8.25 -1.87 6.45
N GLY A 15 -7.19 -2.31 5.77
CA GLY A 15 -5.98 -1.51 5.58
C GLY A 15 -6.26 -0.20 4.85
N ALA A 16 -7.04 -0.24 3.77
CA ALA A 16 -7.45 0.96 3.03
C ALA A 16 -8.35 1.88 3.87
N LEU A 17 -9.33 1.34 4.61
CA LEU A 17 -10.21 2.13 5.47
C LEU A 17 -9.45 2.80 6.60
N VAL A 18 -8.56 2.07 7.30
CA VAL A 18 -7.74 2.64 8.37
C VAL A 18 -6.83 3.74 7.83
N TYR A 19 -6.24 3.54 6.64
CA TYR A 19 -5.41 4.55 6.00
C TYR A 19 -6.21 5.80 5.62
N LEU A 20 -7.42 5.63 5.05
CA LEU A 20 -8.30 6.74 4.66
C LEU A 20 -8.89 7.49 5.87
N VAL A 21 -9.30 6.78 6.92
CA VAL A 21 -9.85 7.38 8.15
C VAL A 21 -8.76 8.11 8.92
N GLY A 22 -7.56 7.53 9.03
CA GLY A 22 -6.39 8.24 9.56
C GLY A 22 -6.18 9.53 8.76
N LEU A 23 -6.14 9.44 7.43
CA LEU A 23 -5.93 10.59 6.54
C LEU A 23 -6.97 11.69 6.67
N TRP A 24 -8.20 11.31 6.97
CA TRP A 24 -9.29 12.25 7.18
C TRP A 24 -9.10 13.05 8.47
N ILE A 25 -8.58 12.42 9.52
CA ILE A 25 -8.47 13.00 10.87
C ILE A 25 -7.17 13.81 11.06
N SER A 26 -6.03 13.37 10.52
CA SER A 26 -4.71 13.94 10.86
C SER A 26 -4.41 15.31 10.24
N CYS A 27 -4.79 15.49 8.97
CA CYS A 27 -4.25 16.58 8.15
C CYS A 27 -5.32 17.63 7.82
N PRO A 28 -5.15 18.91 8.17
CA PRO A 28 -6.00 19.98 7.64
C PRO A 28 -5.61 20.39 6.21
N LEU A 29 -4.36 20.13 5.79
CA LEU A 29 -3.83 20.53 4.49
C LEU A 29 -4.13 19.48 3.40
N LEU A 30 -4.79 19.89 2.31
CA LEU A 30 -5.20 19.00 1.21
C LEU A 30 -3.99 18.36 0.50
N SER A 31 -2.87 19.08 0.39
CA SER A 31 -1.62 18.59 -0.23
C SER A 31 -1.03 17.38 0.50
N GLY A 32 -1.03 17.41 1.84
CA GLY A 32 -0.55 16.29 2.66
C GLY A 32 -1.44 15.04 2.51
N LYS A 33 -2.77 15.23 2.43
CA LYS A 33 -3.69 14.12 2.14
C LYS A 33 -3.40 13.49 0.78
N GLY A 34 -3.23 14.32 -0.26
CA GLY A 34 -2.91 13.86 -1.61
C GLY A 34 -1.62 13.04 -1.68
N TYR A 35 -0.59 13.43 -0.91
CA TYR A 35 0.69 12.72 -0.87
C TYR A 35 0.55 11.27 -0.39
N PHE A 36 -0.01 11.06 0.81
CA PHE A 36 -0.16 9.72 1.38
C PHE A 36 -1.13 8.86 0.56
N LEU A 37 -2.21 9.46 0.03
CA LEU A 37 -3.13 8.75 -0.85
C LEU A 37 -2.44 8.32 -2.17
N GLY A 38 -1.59 9.19 -2.72
CA GLY A 38 -0.74 8.89 -3.88
C GLY A 38 0.20 7.72 -3.61
N VAL A 39 0.88 7.73 -2.46
CA VAL A 39 1.77 6.63 -2.01
C VAL A 39 1.00 5.31 -1.89
N LEU A 40 -0.20 5.32 -1.29
CA LEU A 40 -1.03 4.12 -1.21
C LEU A 40 -1.45 3.62 -2.60
N MET A 41 -1.86 4.53 -3.48
CA MET A 41 -2.32 4.20 -4.82
C MET A 41 -1.19 3.61 -5.68
N THR A 42 0.01 4.21 -5.66
CA THR A 42 1.17 3.72 -6.43
C THR A 42 1.62 2.35 -5.91
N ALA A 43 1.65 2.13 -4.60
CA ALA A 43 2.02 0.85 -4.03
C ALA A 43 1.03 -0.26 -4.40
N THR A 44 -0.27 0.04 -4.30
CA THR A 44 -1.36 -0.90 -4.61
C THR A 44 -1.38 -1.25 -6.09
N PHE A 45 -1.15 -0.27 -6.96
CA PHE A 45 -1.08 -0.47 -8.40
C PHE A 45 0.18 -1.25 -8.80
N GLY A 46 1.35 -0.90 -8.23
CA GLY A 46 2.61 -1.60 -8.47
C GLY A 46 2.54 -3.08 -8.09
N ASN A 47 1.97 -3.38 -6.91
CA ASN A 47 1.76 -4.77 -6.49
C ASN A 47 0.78 -5.50 -7.41
N TYR A 48 -0.34 -4.87 -7.80
CA TYR A 48 -1.28 -5.47 -8.74
C TYR A 48 -0.64 -5.79 -10.09
N ALA A 49 0.14 -4.86 -10.65
CA ALA A 49 0.84 -5.05 -11.91
C ALA A 49 1.85 -6.21 -11.82
N TYR A 50 2.63 -6.27 -10.74
CA TYR A 50 3.57 -7.37 -10.47
C TYR A 50 2.86 -8.72 -10.39
N LEU A 51 1.83 -8.84 -9.56
CA LEU A 51 1.07 -10.07 -9.38
C LEU A 51 0.34 -10.52 -10.65
N ARG A 52 -0.14 -9.57 -11.46
CA ARG A 52 -0.76 -9.87 -12.75
C ARG A 52 0.25 -10.40 -13.76
N ALA A 53 1.46 -9.84 -13.79
CA ALA A 53 2.55 -10.34 -14.63
C ALA A 53 3.01 -11.73 -14.20
N GLU A 54 3.12 -11.97 -12.89
CA GLU A 54 3.42 -13.29 -12.30
C GLU A 54 2.43 -14.35 -12.78
N LYS A 55 1.12 -14.08 -12.65
CA LYS A 55 0.09 -15.03 -13.08
C LYS A 55 0.03 -15.31 -14.57
N ARG A 56 0.36 -14.32 -15.39
CA ARG A 56 0.40 -14.50 -16.85
C ARG A 56 1.68 -15.20 -17.32
N GLY A 57 2.63 -15.47 -16.42
CA GLY A 57 3.94 -16.00 -16.76
C GLY A 57 4.78 -15.03 -17.61
N GLN A 58 4.45 -13.74 -17.62
CA GLN A 58 5.15 -12.70 -18.36
C GLN A 58 6.10 -11.93 -17.41
N LEU A 59 6.79 -12.67 -16.55
CA LEU A 59 7.66 -12.12 -15.53
C LEU A 59 9.08 -11.98 -16.09
N ASP A 60 9.36 -10.83 -16.70
CA ASP A 60 10.71 -10.50 -17.13
C ASP A 60 11.56 -10.03 -15.95
N ASN A 61 12.86 -10.36 -15.96
CA ASN A 61 13.80 -9.87 -14.94
C ASN A 61 13.81 -8.33 -14.88
N PHE A 62 13.74 -7.67 -16.04
CA PHE A 62 13.65 -6.21 -16.14
C PHE A 62 12.38 -5.66 -15.47
N PHE A 63 11.23 -6.30 -15.71
CA PHE A 63 9.95 -5.90 -15.12
C PHE A 63 9.96 -6.07 -13.59
N THR A 64 10.60 -7.14 -13.10
CA THR A 64 10.81 -7.37 -11.66
C THR A 64 11.63 -6.26 -11.03
N HIS A 65 12.75 -5.88 -11.66
CA HIS A 65 13.59 -4.79 -11.16
C HIS A 65 12.87 -3.44 -11.15
N ILE A 66 12.07 -3.12 -12.17
CA ILE A 66 11.25 -1.90 -12.18
C ILE A 66 10.23 -1.93 -11.05
N CYS A 67 9.48 -3.02 -10.88
CA CYS A 67 8.51 -3.14 -9.80
C CYS A 67 9.15 -2.99 -8.41
N GLN A 68 10.34 -3.59 -8.23
CA GLN A 68 11.12 -3.47 -7.00
C GLN A 68 11.60 -2.04 -6.75
N LEU A 69 12.06 -1.32 -7.79
CA LEU A 69 12.43 0.10 -7.68
C LEU A 69 11.22 0.96 -7.32
N VAL A 70 10.08 0.76 -7.98
CA VAL A 70 8.83 1.48 -7.66
C VAL A 70 8.41 1.22 -6.22
N ALA A 71 8.50 -0.03 -5.74
CA ALA A 71 8.21 -0.38 -4.36
C ALA A 71 9.17 0.33 -3.37
N LEU A 72 10.47 0.34 -3.65
CA LEU A 72 11.47 1.03 -2.83
C LEU A 72 11.24 2.54 -2.78
N ILE A 73 10.97 3.17 -3.93
CA ILE A 73 10.66 4.61 -4.00
C ILE A 73 9.39 4.91 -3.20
N THR A 74 8.36 4.08 -3.31
CA THR A 74 7.10 4.29 -2.61
C THR A 74 7.24 4.14 -1.10
N ILE A 75 8.03 3.18 -0.63
CA ILE A 75 8.39 3.04 0.80
C ILE A 75 9.21 4.25 1.26
N GLY A 76 10.18 4.70 0.47
CA GLY A 76 10.98 5.89 0.76
C GLY A 76 10.11 7.14 0.90
N LEU A 77 9.16 7.35 -0.01
CA LEU A 77 8.19 8.44 0.05
C LEU A 77 7.32 8.33 1.31
N LEU A 78 6.85 7.13 1.67
CA LEU A 78 6.09 6.95 2.91
C LEU A 78 6.89 7.41 4.14
N PHE A 79 8.17 7.01 4.24
CA PHE A 79 9.04 7.43 5.35
C PHE A 79 9.30 8.94 5.34
N ILE A 80 9.60 9.53 4.19
CA ILE A 80 9.80 10.98 4.06
C ILE A 80 8.53 11.74 4.49
N GLY A 81 7.36 11.28 4.04
CA GLY A 81 6.07 11.86 4.41
C GLY A 81 5.80 11.75 5.91
N VAL A 82 6.06 10.59 6.51
CA VAL A 82 5.87 10.39 7.95
C VAL A 82 6.81 11.27 8.78
N LEU A 83 8.07 11.42 8.36
CA LEU A 83 9.08 12.21 9.08
C LEU A 83 8.91 13.73 8.92
N ASN A 84 8.39 14.20 7.78
CA ASN A 84 8.27 15.65 7.49
C ASN A 84 6.87 16.21 7.73
N ALA A 85 5.83 15.40 7.75
CA ALA A 85 4.48 15.90 8.00
C ALA A 85 4.30 16.24 9.50
N PRO A 86 3.62 17.35 9.83
CA PRO A 86 3.24 17.69 11.19
C PRO A 86 2.03 16.83 11.64
N ILE A 87 2.22 15.50 11.62
CA ILE A 87 1.23 14.49 12.02
C ILE A 87 1.48 14.05 13.46
N ASN A 88 0.43 13.58 14.13
CA ASN A 88 0.51 13.21 15.53
C ASN A 88 1.38 11.96 15.71
N ALA A 89 2.05 11.80 16.86
CA ALA A 89 2.98 10.68 17.09
C ALA A 89 2.33 9.29 16.91
N TYR A 90 1.04 9.17 17.26
CA TYR A 90 0.26 7.94 17.05
C TYR A 90 0.10 7.60 15.56
N GLU A 91 -0.06 8.62 14.72
CA GLU A 91 -0.36 8.47 13.31
C GLU A 91 0.91 8.11 12.52
N MET A 92 2.07 8.62 12.94
CA MET A 92 3.37 8.20 12.41
C MET A 92 3.56 6.68 12.42
N VAL A 93 2.93 5.98 13.37
CA VAL A 93 3.00 4.52 13.49
C VAL A 93 1.85 3.84 12.76
N ILE A 94 0.63 4.36 12.87
CA ILE A 94 -0.57 3.76 12.27
C ILE A 94 -0.49 3.76 10.73
N TYR A 95 -0.04 4.85 10.09
CA TYR A 95 0.05 4.93 8.63
C TYR A 95 0.93 3.85 7.99
N PRO A 96 2.20 3.68 8.40
CA PRO A 96 3.03 2.63 7.84
C PRO A 96 2.49 1.23 8.13
N ILE A 97 1.95 0.98 9.33
CA ILE A 97 1.32 -0.31 9.64
C ILE A 97 0.14 -0.59 8.69
N ALA A 98 -0.77 0.37 8.53
CA ALA A 98 -1.93 0.23 7.64
C ALA A 98 -1.50 0.02 6.18
N PHE A 99 -0.45 0.71 5.74
CA PHE A 99 0.16 0.53 4.42
C PHE A 99 0.67 -0.90 4.21
N PHE A 100 1.46 -1.43 5.15
CA PHE A 100 1.97 -2.80 5.06
C PHE A 100 0.84 -3.85 5.14
N VAL A 101 -0.16 -3.64 5.99
CA VAL A 101 -1.34 -4.52 6.09
C VAL A 101 -2.11 -4.56 4.76
N CYS A 102 -2.29 -3.41 4.12
CA CYS A 102 -2.96 -3.30 2.82
C CYS A 102 -2.21 -4.09 1.74
N LEU A 103 -0.89 -3.88 1.61
CA LEU A 103 -0.04 -4.60 0.66
C LEU A 103 -0.02 -6.11 0.91
N PHE A 104 0.11 -6.52 2.17
CA PHE A 104 0.09 -7.92 2.54
C PHE A 104 -1.25 -8.59 2.22
N GLY A 105 -2.36 -7.89 2.48
CA GLY A 105 -3.70 -8.32 2.10
C GLY A 105 -3.82 -8.53 0.59
N GLN A 106 -3.30 -7.60 -0.22
CA GLN A 106 -3.33 -7.69 -1.67
C GLN A 106 -2.48 -8.85 -2.22
N MET A 107 -1.27 -9.04 -1.69
CA MET A 107 -0.38 -10.16 -2.04
C MET A 107 -1.04 -11.52 -1.75
N ARG A 108 -1.62 -11.68 -0.57
CA ARG A 108 -2.38 -12.88 -0.18
C ARG A 108 -3.60 -13.10 -1.08
N LEU A 109 -4.33 -12.03 -1.40
CA LEU A 109 -5.55 -12.11 -2.21
C LEU A 109 -5.23 -12.57 -3.63
N PHE A 110 -4.27 -11.93 -4.30
CA PHE A 110 -3.90 -12.28 -5.66
C PHE A 110 -3.28 -13.66 -5.77
N ARG A 111 -2.36 -14.03 -4.89
CA ARG A 111 -1.71 -15.36 -4.93
C ARG A 111 -2.67 -16.51 -4.58
N SER A 112 -3.81 -16.22 -3.95
CA SER A 112 -4.87 -17.21 -3.66
C SER A 112 -5.88 -17.43 -4.80
N VAL A 113 -5.86 -16.56 -5.81
CA VAL A 113 -6.75 -16.63 -7.00
C VAL A 113 -6.08 -17.47 -8.08
#